data_AF-B9L5Q4-F1
#
_entry.id   AF-B9L5Q4-F1
#
_cell.length_a   1.000
_cell.length_b   1.000
_cell.length_c   1.000
_cell.angle_alpha   90.00
_cell.angle_beta   90.00
_cell.angle_gamma   90.00
#
_symmetry.space_group_name_H-M   'P 1'
#
loop_
_entity.id
_entity.type
_entity.pdbx_description
1 polymer ?
#
loop_
_entity_poly.entity_id
_entity_poly.type
_entity_poly.pdbx_seq_one_letter_code
_entity_poly.pdbx_strand_id
1 'polypeptide(L)' 'MKNYDILKEFNVLYIEDDTSLLKNLSEILEDFVKNIYTTDNTTDAYI' A
#
# COMPACT_ATOMS: atom_id res chain seq x y z
N MET A 1 -15.65 -21.34 -1.00
CA MET A 1 -14.47 -21.01 -1.83
C MET A 1 -13.75 -19.86 -1.13
N LYS A 2 -12.44 -19.94 -0.87
CA LYS A 2 -11.69 -18.81 -0.31
C LYS A 2 -11.50 -17.77 -1.42
N ASN A 3 -11.83 -16.51 -1.15
CA ASN A 3 -11.56 -15.42 -2.08
C ASN A 3 -10.11 -14.97 -1.91
N TYR A 4 -9.26 -15.34 -2.86
CA TYR A 4 -7.83 -14.97 -2.85
C TYR A 4 -7.59 -13.54 -3.36
N ASP A 5 -8.59 -12.93 -3.99
CA ASP A 5 -8.54 -11.56 -4.52
C ASP A 5 -9.18 -10.54 -3.56
N ILE A 6 -9.44 -10.92 -2.31
CA ILE A 6 -10.13 -10.06 -1.33
C ILE A 6 -9.44 -8.70 -1.13
N LEU A 7 -8.11 -8.65 -1.30
CA LEU A 7 -7.33 -7.42 -1.17
C LEU A 7 -7.68 -6.37 -2.24
N LYS A 8 -8.19 -6.79 -3.40
CA LYS A 8 -8.64 -5.89 -4.48
C LYS A 8 -9.90 -5.10 -4.12
N GLU A 9 -10.53 -5.39 -2.98
CA GLU A 9 -11.67 -4.64 -2.47
C GLU A 9 -11.26 -3.49 -1.54
N PHE A 10 -10.00 -3.47 -1.06
CA PHE A 10 -9.53 -2.51 -0.07
C PHE A 10 -8.63 -1.43 -0.66
N ASN A 11 -8.82 -0.22 -0.14
CA ASN A 11 -7.84 0.85 -0.25
C ASN A 11 -6.81 0.65 0.88
N VAL A 12 -5.52 0.73 0.55
CA VAL A 12 -4.42 0.50 1.50
C VAL A 12 -3.56 1.76 1.61
N LEU A 13 -3.25 2.16 2.84
CA LEU A 13 -2.23 3.16 3.14
C LEU A 13 -0.99 2.42 3.65
N TYR A 14 0.12 2.56 2.93
CA TYR A 14 1.40 1.97 3.27
C TYR A 14 2.37 3.09 3.70
N ILE A 15 2.92 2.95 4.90
CA ILE A 15 3.82 3.93 5.52
C ILE A 15 5.15 3.22 5.77
N GLU A 16 6.23 3.73 5.19
CA GLU A 16 7.56 3.12 5.26
C GLU A 16 8.64 4.19 5.15
N ASP A 17 9.53 4.28 6.14
CA ASP A 17 10.55 5.32 6.23
C ASP A 17 11.77 5.05 5.34
N ASP A 18 12.02 3.79 4.96
CA ASP A 18 13.00 3.47 3.94
C ASP A 18 12.42 3.65 2.53
N THR A 19 12.85 4.70 1.84
CA THR A 19 12.42 5.03 0.46
C THR A 19 12.60 3.90 -0.56
N SER A 20 13.59 3.03 -0.39
CA SER A 20 13.84 1.92 -1.30
C SER A 20 12.84 0.79 -1.10
N LEU A 21 12.46 0.51 0.16
CA LEU A 21 11.42 -0.43 0.51
C LEU A 21 10.03 0.12 0.16
N LEU A 22 9.78 1.40 0.43
CA LEU A 22 8.54 2.08 0.10
C LEU A 22 8.22 1.89 -1.38
N LYS A 23 9.18 2.20 -2.26
CA LYS A 23 9.03 2.09 -3.71
C LYS A 23 8.84 0.64 -4.15
N ASN A 24 9.70 -0.28 -3.69
CA ASN A 24 9.65 -1.66 -4.13
C ASN A 24 8.32 -2.33 -3.74
N LEU A 25 7.92 -2.17 -2.48
CA LEU A 25 6.70 -2.81 -1.98
C LEU A 25 5.44 -2.14 -2.51
N SER A 26 5.45 -0.81 -2.76
CA SER A 26 4.32 -0.14 -3.37
C SER A 26 4.04 -0.65 -4.77
N GLU A 27 5.09 -0.79 -5.61
CA GLU A 27 4.97 -1.32 -6.97
C GLU A 27 4.38 -2.74 -6.96
N ILE A 28 4.76 -3.58 -5.99
CA ILE A 28 4.18 -4.92 -5.85
C ILE A 28 2.70 -4.81 -5.44
N LEU A 29 2.37 -4.00 -4.43
CA LEU A 29 1.03 -3.92 -3.87
C LEU A 29 0.00 -3.33 -4.84
N GLU A 30 0.41 -2.47 -5.77
CA GLU A 30 -0.45 -1.91 -6.83
C GLU A 30 -1.22 -3.00 -7.60
N ASP A 31 -0.63 -4.18 -7.80
CA ASP A 31 -1.26 -5.29 -8.51
C ASP A 31 -2.28 -6.08 -7.66
N PHE A 32 -2.26 -5.92 -6.33
CA PHE A 32 -3.04 -6.75 -5.40
C PHE A 32 -4.17 -5.99 -4.69
N VAL A 33 -4.15 -4.66 -4.67
CA VAL A 33 -5.11 -3.84 -3.92
C VAL A 33 -5.98 -2.99 -4.84
N LYS A 34 -7.04 -2.39 -4.29
CA LYS A 34 -7.91 -1.50 -5.07
C LYS A 34 -7.21 -0.19 -5.43
N ASN A 35 -6.66 0.46 -4.41
CA ASN A 35 -5.86 1.67 -4.49
C ASN A 35 -4.81 1.59 -3.40
N ILE A 36 -3.58 2.04 -3.70
CA ILE A 36 -2.53 2.21 -2.71
C ILE A 36 -2.20 3.68 -2.56
N TYR A 37 -2.03 4.09 -1.30
CA TYR A 37 -1.51 5.39 -0.90
C TYR A 37 -0.21 5.14 -0.16
N THR A 38 0.82 5.93 -0.47
CA THR A 38 2.15 5.75 0.09
C THR A 38 2.64 7.05 0.69
N THR A 39 3.37 6.93 1.79
CA THR A 39 4.08 8.05 2.42
C THR A 39 5.23 7.51 3.26
N ASP A 40 6.25 8.32 3.45
CA ASP A 40 7.43 7.95 4.24
C ASP A 40 7.31 8.31 5.73
N ASN A 41 6.23 8.96 6.13
CA ASN A 41 6.05 9.39 7.50
C ASN A 41 4.58 9.49 7.93
N THR A 42 4.35 9.43 9.24
CA THR A 42 3.00 9.47 9.81
C THR A 42 2.35 10.85 9.82
N THR A 43 3.14 11.92 9.64
CA THR A 43 2.61 13.28 9.58
C THR A 43 1.86 13.48 8.27
N ASP A 44 2.48 13.09 7.16
CA ASP A 44 1.88 13.16 5.84
C ASP A 44 0.73 12.15 5.69
N ALA A 45 0.81 10.99 6.34
CA ALA A 45 -0.28 10.01 6.40
C ALA A 45 -1.59 10.55 7.02
N TYR A 46 -1.47 11.57 7.87
CA TYR A 46 -2.61 12.14 8.60
C TYR A 46 -3.33 13.25 7.82
N ILE A 47 -2.69 13.79 6.78
CA ILE A 47 -3.19 14.92 5.97
C ILE A 47 -4.13 14.41 4.88
#